data_AF-A0A7J6V8R8-F1
#
_entry.id   AF-A0A7J6V8R8-F1
#
_cell.length_a   1.000
_cell.length_b   1.000
_cell.length_c   1.000
_cell.angle_alpha   90.00
_cell.angle_beta   90.00
_cell.angle_gamma   90.00
#
_symmetry.space_group_name_H-M   'P 1'
#
loop_
_entity.id
_entity.type
_entity.pdbx_description
1 polymer ?
#
loop_
_entity_poly.entity_id
_entity_poly.type
_entity_poly.pdbx_seq_one_letter_code
_entity_poly.pdbx_strand_id
1 'polypeptide(L)'
;MFGPLNSSSGISEYRSSRDFLGHGTHTASTAVGSMVTNASFSGLAMGIARGGAPRSRLAVYKVCWSIQLDGRCTEADILAAFDDALHDGVH
;
A
#
# COMPACT_ATOMS: atom_id res chain seq x y z
N MET A 1 -0.52 5.77 -17.26
CA MET A 1 -1.98 5.67 -17.11
C MET A 1 -2.49 4.40 -17.79
N PHE A 2 -2.53 3.29 -17.04
CA PHE A 2 -3.47 2.24 -17.40
C PHE A 2 -4.85 2.90 -17.50
N GLY A 3 -5.58 2.65 -18.58
CA GLY A 3 -6.85 3.31 -18.87
C GLY A 3 -7.89 3.19 -17.74
N PRO A 4 -9.13 3.67 -17.95
CA PRO A 4 -10.16 3.61 -16.91
C PRO A 4 -10.26 2.20 -16.31
N LEU A 5 -10.19 2.09 -14.97
CA LEU A 5 -10.31 0.80 -14.27
C LEU A 5 -11.53 0.07 -14.83
N ASN A 6 -11.30 -1.07 -15.49
CA ASN A 6 -12.36 -1.87 -16.06
C ASN A 6 -12.99 -2.68 -14.92
N SER A 7 -14.04 -2.15 -14.32
CA SER A 7 -14.79 -2.81 -13.25
C SER A 7 -15.59 -4.03 -13.72
N SER A 8 -15.53 -4.36 -15.01
CA SER A 8 -16.39 -5.36 -15.66
C SER A 8 -15.82 -6.79 -15.62
N SER A 9 -14.63 -7.00 -15.07
CA SER A 9 -13.93 -8.28 -15.13
C SER A 9 -13.54 -8.82 -13.77
N GLY A 10 -14.51 -9.09 -12.87
CA GLY A 10 -14.34 -9.94 -11.67
C GLY A 10 -13.23 -9.58 -10.66
N ILE A 11 -12.46 -8.53 -10.90
CA ILE A 11 -11.35 -8.05 -10.09
C ILE A 11 -11.86 -6.85 -9.32
N SER A 12 -11.94 -7.02 -8.00
CA SER A 12 -12.30 -5.93 -7.10
C SER A 12 -11.12 -4.96 -7.02
N GLU A 13 -11.29 -3.74 -7.51
CA GLU A 13 -10.31 -2.67 -7.34
C GLU A 13 -10.99 -1.37 -6.94
N TYR A 14 -10.21 -0.48 -6.33
CA TYR A 14 -10.72 0.80 -5.81
C TYR A 14 -10.06 1.96 -6.52
N ARG A 15 -10.84 2.86 -7.13
CA ARG A 15 -10.39 4.19 -7.60
C ARG A 15 -10.11 5.12 -6.42
N SER A 16 -9.22 4.70 -5.53
CA SER A 16 -8.72 5.43 -4.37
C SER A 16 -7.41 4.79 -3.89
N SER A 17 -6.76 5.38 -2.89
CA SER A 17 -5.57 4.80 -2.24
C SER A 17 -5.86 3.53 -1.42
N ARG A 18 -7.10 3.04 -1.38
CA ARG A 18 -7.45 1.80 -0.66
C ARG A 18 -6.73 0.61 -1.31
N ASP A 19 -6.01 -0.12 -0.47
CA ASP A 19 -5.27 -1.32 -0.85
C ASP A 19 -6.22 -2.53 -0.94
N PHE A 20 -6.30 -3.14 -2.12
CA PHE A 20 -7.06 -4.37 -2.34
C PHE A 20 -6.20 -5.64 -2.15
N LEU A 21 -4.92 -5.58 -2.53
CA LEU A 21 -4.02 -6.75 -2.53
C LEU A 21 -3.36 -7.00 -1.17
N GLY A 22 -3.21 -5.96 -0.35
CA GLY A 22 -2.59 -6.04 0.98
C GLY A 22 -1.07 -5.79 1.00
N HIS A 23 -0.40 -5.84 -0.16
CA HIS A 23 1.05 -5.62 -0.26
C HIS A 23 1.45 -4.26 0.31
N GLY A 24 0.74 -3.19 -0.06
CA GLY A 24 1.02 -1.83 0.42
C GLY A 24 0.82 -1.70 1.92
N THR A 25 -0.26 -2.29 2.46
CA THR A 25 -0.58 -2.28 3.90
C THR A 25 0.47 -3.06 4.70
N HIS A 26 0.93 -4.20 4.21
CA HIS A 26 1.98 -5.00 4.85
C HIS A 26 3.33 -4.24 4.87
N THR A 27 3.74 -3.66 3.75
CA THR A 27 4.97 -2.84 3.69
C THR A 27 4.88 -1.60 4.58
N ALA A 28 3.78 -0.85 4.52
CA ALA A 28 3.60 0.35 5.32
C ALA A 28 3.60 0.07 6.82
N SER A 29 2.92 -1.00 7.26
CA SER A 29 2.92 -1.40 8.68
C SER A 29 4.29 -1.87 9.16
N THR A 30 5.08 -2.51 8.30
CA THR A 30 6.48 -2.89 8.60
C THR A 30 7.40 -1.67 8.73
N ALA A 31 7.20 -0.63 7.91
CA ALA A 31 8.02 0.57 7.96
C ALA A 31 7.66 1.47 9.16
N VAL A 32 6.38 1.82 9.31
CA VAL A 32 5.93 2.87 10.23
C VAL A 32 4.67 2.51 11.03
N GLY A 33 4.28 1.23 11.07
CA GLY A 33 3.11 0.78 11.82
C GLY A 33 3.14 1.15 13.29
N SER A 34 2.00 1.58 13.82
CA SER A 34 1.82 1.82 15.25
C SER A 34 1.93 0.51 16.05
N MET A 35 2.11 0.62 17.36
CA MET A 35 2.18 -0.55 18.23
C MET A 35 0.81 -1.21 18.33
N VAL A 36 0.73 -2.47 17.93
CA VAL A 36 -0.47 -3.31 18.04
C VAL A 36 -0.15 -4.50 18.94
N THR A 37 -0.75 -4.54 20.12
CA THR A 37 -0.60 -5.64 21.07
C THR A 37 -1.41 -6.86 20.65
N ASN A 38 -0.92 -8.06 20.98
CA ASN A 38 -1.60 -9.32 20.69
C ASN A 38 -1.83 -9.57 19.19
N ALA A 39 -0.92 -9.07 18.34
CA ALA A 39 -0.92 -9.37 16.92
C ALA A 39 -0.41 -10.80 16.70
N SER A 40 -1.06 -11.55 15.82
CA SER A 40 -0.64 -12.89 15.40
C SER A 40 -1.26 -13.25 14.05
N PHE A 41 -0.67 -14.24 13.36
CA PHE A 41 -1.29 -14.89 12.21
C PHE A 41 -1.72 -16.29 12.60
N SER A 42 -3.01 -16.48 12.90
CA SER A 42 -3.55 -17.76 13.37
C SER A 42 -2.77 -18.34 14.56
N GLY A 43 -2.31 -17.48 15.47
CA GLY A 43 -1.49 -17.86 16.64
C GLY A 43 0.02 -17.86 16.42
N LEU A 44 0.50 -17.79 15.17
CA LEU A 44 1.93 -17.68 14.86
C LEU A 44 2.44 -16.25 15.10
N ALA A 45 3.69 -16.15 15.56
CA ALA A 45 4.39 -14.90 15.84
C ALA A 45 3.62 -13.96 16.79
N MET A 46 2.98 -14.53 17.81
CA MET A 46 2.24 -13.75 18.81
C MET A 46 3.15 -12.73 19.51
N GLY A 47 2.75 -11.47 19.50
CA GLY A 47 3.52 -10.41 20.16
C GLY A 47 2.96 -9.01 19.93
N ILE A 48 3.85 -8.02 19.99
CA ILE A 48 3.55 -6.63 19.64
C ILE A 48 4.10 -6.35 18.24
N ALA A 49 3.21 -6.13 17.27
CA ALA A 49 3.59 -5.68 15.95
C ALA A 49 3.85 -4.17 15.97
N ARG A 50 4.91 -3.70 15.30
CA ARG A 50 5.21 -2.29 15.09
C ARG A 50 6.13 -2.13 13.88
N GLY A 51 6.16 -0.93 13.31
CA GLY A 51 7.11 -0.58 12.28
C GLY A 51 8.51 -0.29 12.83
N GLY A 52 9.48 -0.12 11.93
CA GLY A 52 10.82 0.39 12.26
C GLY A 52 10.79 1.79 12.88
N ALA A 53 9.89 2.66 12.40
CA ALA A 53 9.69 4.02 12.92
C ALA A 53 8.20 4.29 13.26
N PRO A 54 7.66 3.76 14.38
CA PRO A 54 6.23 3.81 14.72
C PRO A 54 5.63 5.21 14.96
N ARG A 55 6.47 6.24 15.04
CA ARG A 55 6.07 7.64 15.26
C ARG A 55 6.24 8.50 14.00
N SER A 56 6.72 7.93 12.91
CA SER A 56 6.81 8.66 11.64
C SER A 56 5.41 8.85 11.04
N ARG A 57 5.30 9.79 10.11
CA ARG A 57 4.08 10.01 9.33
C ARG A 57 4.09 9.09 8.11
N LEU A 58 2.91 8.70 7.66
CA LEU A 58 2.73 7.88 6.46
C LEU A 58 1.97 8.69 5.41
N ALA A 59 2.55 8.82 4.21
CA ALA A 59 1.87 9.27 3.00
C ALA A 59 1.81 8.09 2.01
N VAL A 60 0.64 7.86 1.40
CA VAL A 60 0.42 6.69 0.53
C VAL A 60 0.11 7.14 -0.89
N TYR A 61 0.94 6.71 -1.82
CA TYR A 61 0.78 6.92 -3.26
C TYR A 61 0.55 5.55 -3.91
N LYS A 62 -0.70 5.23 -4.26
CA LYS A 62 -1.06 3.93 -4.85
C LYS A 62 -0.80 3.97 -6.37
N VAL A 63 0.23 3.26 -6.81
CA VAL A 63 0.61 3.15 -8.23
C VAL A 63 0.42 1.75 -8.81
N CYS A 64 0.21 0.77 -7.94
CA CYS A 64 0.02 -0.62 -8.32
C CYS A 64 -1.46 -0.99 -8.24
N TRP A 65 -1.92 -1.73 -9.24
CA TRP A 65 -3.30 -2.15 -9.42
C TRP A 65 -3.35 -3.66 -9.59
N SER A 66 -4.40 -4.29 -9.06
CA SER A 66 -4.69 -5.70 -9.26
C SER A 66 -5.08 -5.92 -10.71
N ILE A 67 -4.16 -6.52 -11.46
CA ILE A 67 -4.38 -6.96 -12.83
C ILE A 67 -4.14 -8.46 -12.81
N GLN A 68 -5.21 -9.25 -13.03
CA GLN A 68 -5.14 -10.72 -13.00
C GLN A 68 -4.65 -11.27 -11.64
N LEU A 69 -5.04 -10.63 -10.53
CA LEU A 69 -4.63 -10.93 -9.13
C LEU A 69 -3.17 -10.61 -8.79
N ASP A 70 -2.38 -10.10 -9.73
CA ASP A 70 -1.04 -9.59 -9.48
C ASP A 70 -1.06 -8.06 -9.31
N GLY A 71 -0.21 -7.56 -8.40
CA GLY A 71 0.03 -6.13 -8.25
C GLY A 71 0.96 -5.63 -9.34
N ARG A 72 0.41 -4.92 -10.33
CA ARG A 72 1.18 -4.34 -11.44
C ARG A 72 1.11 -2.82 -11.44
N CYS A 73 2.23 -2.19 -11.75
CA CYS A 73 2.41 -0.75 -11.71
C CYS A 73 3.05 -0.32 -13.05
N THR A 74 2.59 0.76 -13.67
CA THR A 74 3.32 1.31 -14.83
C THR A 74 4.46 2.18 -14.34
N GLU A 75 5.52 2.27 -15.13
CA GLU A 75 6.58 3.24 -14.95
C GLU A 75 6.05 4.68 -14.93
N ALA A 76 5.05 4.99 -15.77
CA ALA A 76 4.42 6.30 -15.80
C ALA A 76 3.70 6.65 -14.47
N ASP A 77 2.94 5.72 -13.90
CA ASP A 77 2.24 5.96 -12.63
C ASP A 77 3.24 6.03 -11.45
N ILE A 78 4.35 5.25 -11.51
CA ILE A 78 5.45 5.35 -10.56
C ILE A 78 6.12 6.73 -10.61
N LEU A 79 6.46 7.23 -11.80
CA LEU A 79 7.09 8.54 -11.97
C LEU A 79 6.17 9.68 -11.52
N ALA A 80 4.87 9.60 -11.80
CA ALA A 80 3.90 10.57 -11.32
C ALA A 80 3.83 10.60 -9.77
N ALA A 81 3.82 9.43 -9.12
CA ALA A 81 3.83 9.37 -7.66
C ALA A 81 5.13 9.91 -7.04
N PHE A 82 6.28 9.72 -7.70
CA PHE A 82 7.52 10.34 -7.25
C PHE A 82 7.46 11.87 -7.35
N ASP A 83 6.93 12.41 -8.45
CA ASP A 83 6.76 13.86 -8.64
C ASP A 83 5.88 14.46 -7.52
N ASP A 84 4.72 13.84 -7.26
CA ASP A 84 3.82 14.24 -6.18
C ASP A 84 4.49 14.12 -4.80
N ALA A 85 5.19 13.02 -4.52
CA ALA A 85 5.86 12.80 -3.23
C ALA A 85 6.97 13.83 -2.96
N LEU A 86 7.73 14.21 -4.00
CA LEU A 86 8.74 15.26 -3.91
C LEU A 86 8.10 16.62 -3.65
N HIS A 87 7.03 16.94 -4.37
CA HIS A 87 6.27 18.17 -4.18
C HIS A 87 5.67 18.27 -2.77
N ASP A 88 5.17 17.16 -2.23
CA ASP A 88 4.61 17.08 -0.87
C ASP A 88 5.67 17.11 0.25
N GLY A 89 6.95 16.96 -0.08
CA GLY A 89 8.06 17.07 0.87
C GLY A 89 8.16 15.88 1.85
N VAL A 90 7.88 14.66 1.39
CA VAL A 90 7.98 13.45 2.22
C VAL A 90 9.42 13.19 2.71
N HIS A 91 9.57 12.68 3.95
CA HIS A 91 10.85 12.31 4.56
C HIS A 91 10.69 11.21 5.62
#